data_AF-A0A2U0HWC2-F1
#
_entry.id   AF-A0A2U0HWC2-F1
#
_cell.length_a   1.000
_cell.length_b   1.000
_cell.length_c   1.000
_cell.angle_alpha   90.00
_cell.angle_beta   90.00
_cell.angle_gamma   90.00
#
_symmetry.space_group_name_H-M   'P 1'
#
loop_
_entity.id
_entity.type
_entity.pdbx_description
1 polymer ?
#
loop_
_entity_poly.entity_id
_entity_poly.type
_entity_poly.pdbx_seq_one_letter_code
_entity_poly.pdbx_strand_id
1 'polypeptide(L)'
;MKYIKFIMVSVFVLVMTSCATEDNSDDPENQEEINFGGEVSTAQFVYIYDKEFSENSYEATFNGEPITVVNSQKEEEDLLMFYVDPVLANANSENNVLRIPALDIKLRYKVVQSVLNASVEETMAPFFEVIDNAEIDTTTTVGENSQKFIDGFNQYYNSLSPVEKEDIAIFVQMNEDMFSLAYSRQQGLEPFQNFSKCRQAKFQTGVFGAGAALLANPGTMPLSIVSAALAVVSFTKAVKYCTFFMEDTIKHAFLSFENMVSSRTEGTGGKLATLEFVSGVSTSLNAVHGLRSLQASDASDTNEYISDFFSYVTKINDFIVTTLNNVIAWYNSQVSFFLQVEPYNTPVPIPENGTQEEAALEQYRYEMFDFSVADNNVSIVQQHFNNGTVSFKLKIAEGAAQQEITTTLNYTYTDLYNDEVTGSFPIVVKNPLKGFWDMVIFYNEIPVGEYQNLYAAGCPNIIDGKETMFGNFTFYEDNTFSYSWTTIQIAYNILYNEDCEITGDNENTTREHVEEGTGTYHYNGTNYILDYDEGGTETVHILGPDRIKIYQEEYVRQ
;
A
#
# COMPACT_ATOMS: atom_id res chain seq x y z
N MET A 1 -3.46 11.77 -34.11
CA MET A 1 -4.90 11.48 -33.93
C MET A 1 -5.54 12.75 -33.39
N LYS A 2 -6.68 13.17 -33.94
CA LYS A 2 -7.27 14.50 -33.72
C LYS A 2 -7.76 14.65 -32.27
N TYR A 3 -7.17 15.59 -31.54
CA TYR A 3 -7.66 16.04 -30.24
C TYR A 3 -9.00 16.75 -30.43
N ILE A 4 -10.08 16.16 -29.92
CA ILE A 4 -11.35 16.85 -29.75
C ILE A 4 -11.21 17.66 -28.46
N LYS A 5 -11.06 18.98 -28.62
CA LYS A 5 -11.13 19.93 -27.50
C LYS A 5 -12.57 19.93 -26.98
N PHE A 6 -12.76 19.41 -25.77
CA PHE A 6 -13.96 19.66 -24.97
C PHE A 6 -14.01 21.18 -24.70
N ILE A 7 -15.02 21.86 -25.23
CA ILE A 7 -15.34 23.23 -24.86
C ILE A 7 -16.21 23.12 -23.61
N MET A 8 -15.56 23.27 -22.46
CA MET A 8 -16.17 23.46 -21.16
C MET A 8 -16.80 24.86 -21.16
N VAL A 9 -18.13 24.95 -21.28
CA VAL A 9 -18.85 26.19 -20.97
C VAL A 9 -19.14 26.17 -19.48
N SER A 10 -18.10 26.33 -18.67
CA SER A 10 -18.27 26.79 -17.29
C SER A 10 -18.60 28.28 -17.36
N VAL A 11 -19.78 28.66 -16.87
CA VAL A 11 -20.07 30.07 -16.58
C VAL A 11 -19.14 30.49 -15.45
N PHE A 12 -18.09 31.22 -15.80
CA PHE A 12 -17.12 31.81 -14.88
C PHE A 12 -17.80 32.81 -13.94
N VAL A 13 -17.80 32.52 -12.64
CA VAL A 13 -18.07 33.51 -11.60
C VAL A 13 -16.82 34.38 -11.46
N LEU A 14 -16.95 35.67 -11.76
CA LEU A 14 -15.90 36.67 -11.63
C LEU A 14 -15.55 36.86 -10.15
N VAL A 15 -14.30 36.56 -9.79
CA VAL A 15 -13.67 36.93 -8.53
C VAL A 15 -13.49 38.46 -8.52
N MET A 16 -14.23 39.15 -7.65
CA MET A 16 -14.03 40.57 -7.36
C MET A 16 -12.70 40.75 -6.59
N THR A 17 -11.68 41.28 -7.27
CA THR A 17 -10.55 41.94 -6.63
C THR A 17 -10.88 43.41 -6.43
N SER A 18 -10.73 43.88 -5.20
CA SER A 18 -10.91 45.27 -4.81
C SER A 18 -9.82 46.17 -5.41
N CYS A 19 -10.23 47.31 -5.98
CA CYS A 19 -9.41 48.53 -6.07
C CYS A 19 -10.30 49.77 -6.27
N ALA A 20 -10.48 50.48 -5.16
CA ALA A 20 -10.81 51.88 -4.88
C ALA A 20 -11.04 52.90 -6.02
N THR A 21 -12.01 53.83 -5.83
CA THR A 21 -11.71 55.25 -5.47
C THR A 21 -12.95 56.00 -4.93
N GLU A 22 -12.67 57.04 -4.14
CA GLU A 22 -13.52 57.82 -3.21
C GLU A 22 -14.57 58.78 -3.84
N ASP A 23 -15.45 59.24 -2.94
CA ASP A 23 -16.27 60.47 -2.92
C ASP A 23 -17.55 60.56 -3.77
N ASN A 24 -18.69 60.35 -3.10
CA ASN A 24 -19.56 61.45 -2.69
C ASN A 24 -20.63 61.03 -1.66
N SER A 25 -20.78 61.87 -0.66
CA SER A 25 -21.80 61.85 0.39
C SER A 25 -23.21 62.00 -0.18
N ASP A 26 -24.09 61.05 0.12
CA ASP A 26 -25.32 61.27 0.92
C ASP A 26 -26.23 60.03 0.83
N ASP A 27 -26.68 59.60 2.02
CA ASP A 27 -27.79 58.66 2.33
C ASP A 27 -27.42 57.21 2.75
N PRO A 28 -27.45 56.85 4.05
CA PRO A 28 -27.36 55.47 4.52
C PRO A 28 -28.76 54.93 4.83
N GLU A 29 -29.60 54.74 3.81
CA GLU A 29 -30.61 53.68 3.90
C GLU A 29 -29.94 52.38 3.47
N ASN A 30 -29.93 51.39 4.37
CA ASN A 30 -29.52 50.01 4.15
C ASN A 30 -30.13 49.45 2.85
N GLN A 31 -29.46 49.62 1.71
CA GLN A 31 -29.71 48.78 0.54
C GLN A 31 -28.97 47.46 0.80
N GLU A 32 -29.71 46.47 1.31
CA GLU A 32 -29.25 45.06 1.30
C GLU A 32 -28.78 44.73 -0.12
N GLU A 33 -27.47 44.60 -0.32
CA GLU A 33 -26.86 44.35 -1.62
C GLU A 33 -27.34 42.98 -2.13
N ILE A 34 -28.17 42.98 -3.17
CA ILE A 34 -28.68 41.75 -3.78
C ILE A 34 -27.70 41.33 -4.87
N ASN A 35 -26.94 40.28 -4.61
CA ASN A 35 -25.98 39.75 -5.57
C ASN A 35 -26.69 39.04 -6.73
N PHE A 36 -26.18 39.18 -7.95
CA PHE A 36 -26.73 38.50 -9.13
C PHE A 36 -26.18 37.08 -9.22
N GLY A 37 -27.06 36.09 -9.11
CA GLY A 37 -26.76 34.66 -9.13
C GLY A 37 -26.73 34.05 -10.55
N GLY A 38 -27.06 34.81 -11.59
CA GLY A 38 -26.99 34.37 -12.99
C GLY A 38 -28.35 34.05 -13.63
N GLU A 39 -28.28 33.42 -14.80
CA GLU A 39 -29.44 32.89 -15.53
C GLU A 39 -29.59 31.40 -15.22
N VAL A 40 -30.81 30.97 -14.88
CA VAL A 40 -31.17 29.59 -14.55
C VAL A 40 -32.49 29.23 -15.23
N SER A 41 -32.77 27.95 -15.39
CA SER A 41 -34.00 27.46 -16.00
C SER A 41 -34.95 26.92 -14.94
N THR A 42 -36.26 26.93 -15.21
CA THR A 42 -37.23 26.18 -14.39
C THR A 42 -36.87 24.67 -14.38
N ALA A 43 -37.20 23.94 -13.32
CA ALA A 43 -36.84 22.53 -13.18
C ALA A 43 -35.32 22.22 -13.16
N GLN A 44 -34.47 23.21 -12.93
CA GLN A 44 -33.02 23.05 -12.79
C GLN A 44 -32.61 22.98 -11.31
N PHE A 45 -31.61 22.18 -10.98
CA PHE A 45 -30.83 22.32 -9.75
C PHE A 45 -29.77 23.40 -9.90
N VAL A 46 -29.74 24.32 -8.95
CA VAL A 46 -28.79 25.44 -8.92
C VAL A 46 -27.86 25.25 -7.73
N TYR A 47 -26.56 25.38 -8.01
CA TYR A 47 -25.49 25.22 -7.03
C TYR A 47 -24.95 26.59 -6.61
N ILE A 48 -24.72 26.76 -5.31
CA ILE A 48 -24.17 27.95 -4.68
C ILE A 48 -22.85 27.54 -4.03
N TYR A 49 -21.79 28.24 -4.42
CA TYR A 49 -20.43 28.04 -3.93
C TYR A 49 -20.14 29.06 -2.82
N ASP A 50 -19.81 28.57 -1.63
CA ASP A 50 -19.21 29.36 -0.56
C ASP A 50 -18.21 28.50 0.22
N LYS A 51 -17.35 29.10 1.02
CA LYS A 51 -16.17 28.42 1.55
C LYS A 51 -16.44 27.52 2.76
N GLU A 52 -17.55 27.68 3.49
CA GLU A 52 -17.86 26.84 4.67
C GLU A 52 -19.39 26.75 4.92
N PHE A 53 -19.98 25.54 4.88
CA PHE A 53 -21.37 25.31 5.31
C PHE A 53 -21.42 24.30 6.46
N SER A 54 -21.86 24.73 7.65
CA SER A 54 -21.87 23.90 8.86
C SER A 54 -23.04 22.92 8.99
N GLU A 55 -24.15 23.16 8.31
CA GLU A 55 -25.36 22.33 8.36
C GLU A 55 -25.60 21.56 7.05
N ASN A 56 -26.26 20.40 7.15
CA ASN A 56 -26.64 19.56 6.00
C ASN A 56 -27.76 20.18 5.15
N SER A 57 -28.55 21.07 5.74
CA SER A 57 -29.65 21.77 5.06
C SER A 57 -29.95 23.08 5.74
N TYR A 58 -30.41 24.06 4.98
CA TYR A 58 -30.82 25.37 5.47
C TYR A 58 -32.25 25.68 5.01
N GLU A 59 -32.99 26.32 5.88
CA GLU A 59 -34.27 26.96 5.54
C GLU A 59 -34.00 28.21 4.69
N ALA A 60 -34.72 28.33 3.58
CA ALA A 60 -34.58 29.43 2.64
C ALA A 60 -35.94 29.85 2.09
N THR A 61 -35.94 30.93 1.31
CA THR A 61 -37.11 31.33 0.53
C THR A 61 -36.74 31.61 -0.92
N PHE A 62 -37.58 31.20 -1.85
CA PHE A 62 -37.50 31.58 -3.26
C PHE A 62 -38.75 32.37 -3.63
N ASN A 63 -38.58 33.64 -4.00
CA ASN A 63 -39.69 34.59 -4.20
C ASN A 63 -40.59 34.79 -2.97
N GLY A 64 -40.05 34.59 -1.77
CA GLY A 64 -40.79 34.70 -0.51
C GLY A 64 -41.52 33.42 -0.09
N GLU A 65 -41.54 32.39 -0.94
CA GLU A 65 -42.09 31.08 -0.60
C GLU A 65 -41.00 30.20 0.02
N PRO A 66 -41.31 29.41 1.07
CA PRO A 66 -40.34 28.60 1.77
C PRO A 66 -39.81 27.47 0.87
N ILE A 67 -38.50 27.30 0.86
CA ILE A 67 -37.80 26.19 0.21
C ILE A 67 -36.68 25.67 1.11
N THR A 68 -36.23 24.45 0.87
CA THR A 68 -35.03 23.89 1.50
C THR A 68 -33.85 23.98 0.54
N VAL A 69 -32.68 24.30 1.08
CA VAL A 69 -31.40 24.22 0.37
C VAL A 69 -30.57 23.15 1.09
N VAL A 70 -30.01 22.19 0.35
CA VAL A 70 -29.23 21.09 0.96
C VAL A 70 -27.76 21.22 0.60
N ASN A 71 -26.89 20.84 1.53
CA ASN A 71 -25.47 20.68 1.24
C ASN A 71 -25.28 19.37 0.45
N SER A 72 -24.91 19.48 -0.83
CA SER A 72 -24.69 18.33 -1.71
C SER A 72 -23.32 17.67 -1.54
N GLN A 73 -22.45 18.19 -0.66
CA GLN A 73 -21.11 17.69 -0.32
C GLN A 73 -20.30 17.17 -1.52
N LYS A 74 -19.82 18.09 -2.35
CA LYS A 74 -18.87 17.79 -3.43
C LYS A 74 -17.45 17.73 -2.86
N GLU A 75 -16.61 16.86 -3.44
CA GLU A 75 -15.20 16.64 -3.07
C GLU A 75 -14.50 17.93 -2.59
N GLU A 76 -14.37 18.09 -1.27
CA GLU A 76 -13.66 19.20 -0.58
C GLU A 76 -14.27 20.61 -0.70
N GLU A 77 -15.42 20.75 -1.35
CA GLU A 77 -16.18 22.01 -1.42
C GLU A 77 -17.62 21.77 -0.92
N ASP A 78 -17.97 22.42 0.19
CA ASP A 78 -19.36 22.48 0.62
C ASP A 78 -20.16 23.27 -0.44
N LEU A 79 -21.15 22.61 -1.05
CA LEU A 79 -22.00 23.22 -2.07
C LEU A 79 -23.44 23.16 -1.63
N LEU A 80 -24.11 24.30 -1.69
CA LEU A 80 -25.55 24.37 -1.48
C LEU A 80 -26.29 24.17 -2.80
N MET A 81 -27.28 23.29 -2.77
CA MET A 81 -28.12 22.96 -3.91
C MET A 81 -29.57 23.28 -3.60
N PHE A 82 -30.26 23.95 -4.52
CA PHE A 82 -31.71 24.14 -4.48
C PHE A 82 -32.34 23.87 -5.84
N TYR A 83 -33.64 23.57 -5.83
CA TYR A 83 -34.42 23.29 -7.04
C TYR A 83 -35.25 24.52 -7.45
N VAL A 84 -35.19 24.90 -8.72
CA VAL A 84 -36.01 25.99 -9.28
C VAL A 84 -37.38 25.44 -9.64
N ASP A 85 -38.28 25.39 -8.66
CA ASP A 85 -39.65 24.93 -8.87
C ASP A 85 -40.38 25.81 -9.91
N PRO A 86 -40.87 25.25 -11.03
CA PRO A 86 -41.64 25.99 -12.03
C PRO A 86 -42.87 26.72 -11.47
N VAL A 87 -43.44 26.26 -10.35
CA VAL A 87 -44.60 26.87 -9.68
C VAL A 87 -44.20 28.12 -8.89
N LEU A 88 -43.02 28.11 -8.26
CA LEU A 88 -42.52 29.21 -7.44
C LEU A 88 -41.77 30.28 -8.26
N ALA A 89 -41.22 29.86 -9.40
CA ALA A 89 -40.47 30.74 -10.28
C ALA A 89 -41.38 31.67 -11.08
N ASN A 90 -41.02 32.96 -11.12
CA ASN A 90 -41.54 33.88 -12.12
C ASN A 90 -40.77 33.65 -13.42
N ALA A 91 -41.27 32.72 -14.25
CA ALA A 91 -40.62 32.37 -15.51
C ALA A 91 -40.49 33.58 -16.45
N ASN A 92 -39.35 33.65 -17.14
CA ASN A 92 -38.94 34.75 -18.02
C ASN A 92 -38.82 36.11 -17.31
N SER A 93 -38.44 36.11 -16.03
CA SER A 93 -38.23 37.31 -15.20
C SER A 93 -36.84 37.32 -14.56
N GLU A 94 -36.27 38.52 -14.41
CA GLU A 94 -34.98 38.78 -13.74
C GLU A 94 -35.11 38.99 -12.22
N ASN A 95 -36.33 38.99 -11.68
CA ASN A 95 -36.59 39.36 -10.29
C ASN A 95 -36.83 38.16 -9.38
N ASN A 96 -36.29 36.99 -9.72
CA ASN A 96 -36.41 35.82 -8.86
C ASN A 96 -35.38 35.93 -7.73
N VAL A 97 -35.80 35.86 -6.46
CA VAL A 97 -34.90 36.09 -5.32
C VAL A 97 -34.85 34.89 -4.40
N LEU A 98 -33.66 34.34 -4.23
CA LEU A 98 -33.32 33.38 -3.18
C LEU A 98 -32.82 34.14 -1.94
N ARG A 99 -33.31 33.75 -0.75
CA ARG A 99 -32.77 34.19 0.54
C ARG A 99 -32.47 32.98 1.41
N ILE A 100 -31.27 32.93 1.99
CA ILE A 100 -30.88 31.94 3.00
C ILE A 100 -30.50 32.70 4.27
N PRO A 101 -31.46 32.96 5.18
CA PRO A 101 -31.26 33.88 6.31
C PRO A 101 -30.12 33.48 7.25
N ALA A 102 -29.94 32.17 7.49
CA ALA A 102 -28.91 31.66 8.39
C ALA A 102 -27.48 31.94 7.89
N LEU A 103 -27.32 32.21 6.60
CA LEU A 103 -26.03 32.44 5.94
C LEU A 103 -25.87 33.88 5.44
N ASP A 104 -26.87 34.74 5.67
CA ASP A 104 -26.95 36.10 5.10
C ASP A 104 -26.79 36.13 3.56
N ILE A 105 -27.22 35.06 2.88
CA ILE A 105 -27.15 34.94 1.42
C ILE A 105 -28.44 35.46 0.79
N LYS A 106 -28.31 36.36 -0.18
CA LYS A 106 -29.41 36.90 -0.98
C LYS A 106 -29.01 37.02 -2.44
N LEU A 107 -29.59 36.15 -3.28
CA LEU A 107 -29.23 36.02 -4.69
C LEU A 107 -30.44 36.31 -5.60
N ARG A 108 -30.20 37.07 -6.68
CA ARG A 108 -31.18 37.35 -7.74
C ARG A 108 -30.86 36.53 -8.98
N TYR A 109 -31.87 35.86 -9.53
CA TYR A 109 -31.76 35.04 -10.73
C TYR A 109 -32.66 35.53 -11.86
N LYS A 110 -32.15 35.43 -13.08
CA LYS A 110 -32.97 35.42 -14.28
C LYS A 110 -33.46 34.01 -14.53
N VAL A 111 -34.76 33.76 -14.40
CA VAL A 111 -35.31 32.42 -14.62
C VAL A 111 -35.93 32.34 -16.01
N VAL A 112 -35.55 31.33 -16.79
CA VAL A 112 -36.09 31.05 -18.12
C VAL A 112 -37.03 29.85 -18.04
N GLN A 113 -38.13 29.87 -18.79
CA GLN A 113 -39.03 28.71 -18.88
C GLN A 113 -38.34 27.58 -19.65
N SER A 114 -38.36 26.39 -19.07
CA SER A 114 -37.79 25.19 -19.68
C SER A 114 -38.74 24.62 -20.72
N VAL A 115 -38.17 24.19 -21.84
CA VAL A 115 -38.88 23.57 -22.95
C VAL A 115 -38.10 22.32 -23.37
N LEU A 116 -38.82 21.24 -23.63
CA LEU A 116 -38.21 20.01 -24.12
C LEU A 116 -37.73 20.20 -25.56
N ASN A 117 -36.48 19.83 -25.84
CA ASN A 117 -35.86 20.00 -27.15
C ASN A 117 -36.08 18.79 -28.08
N ALA A 118 -36.52 17.66 -27.53
CA ALA A 118 -36.72 16.38 -28.20
C ALA A 118 -37.99 15.69 -27.68
N SER A 119 -38.31 14.47 -28.12
CA SER A 119 -39.42 13.72 -27.49
C SER A 119 -39.06 13.26 -26.07
N VAL A 120 -40.06 12.89 -25.29
CA VAL A 120 -39.87 12.27 -23.95
C VAL A 120 -39.01 11.02 -24.06
N GLU A 121 -39.27 10.16 -25.04
CA GLU A 121 -38.52 8.91 -25.27
C GLU A 121 -37.06 9.19 -25.64
N GLU A 122 -36.81 10.16 -26.53
CA GLU A 122 -35.47 10.53 -26.94
C GLU A 122 -34.66 11.13 -25.78
N THR A 123 -35.30 11.96 -24.95
CA THR A 123 -34.65 12.62 -23.81
C THR A 123 -34.33 11.62 -22.69
N MET A 124 -35.22 10.66 -22.44
CA MET A 124 -35.08 9.69 -21.36
C MET A 124 -34.26 8.45 -21.72
N ALA A 125 -33.99 8.22 -23.01
CA ALA A 125 -33.24 7.03 -23.46
C ALA A 125 -31.88 6.85 -22.77
N PRO A 126 -31.02 7.89 -22.61
CA PRO A 126 -29.73 7.73 -21.92
C PRO A 126 -29.89 7.36 -20.44
N PHE A 127 -30.92 7.90 -19.78
CA PHE A 127 -31.22 7.59 -18.39
C PHE A 127 -31.59 6.10 -18.21
N PHE A 128 -32.49 5.58 -19.04
CA PHE A 128 -32.84 4.16 -19.00
C PHE A 128 -31.67 3.26 -19.38
N GLU A 129 -30.81 3.67 -20.33
CA GLU A 129 -29.60 2.93 -20.67
C GLU A 129 -28.68 2.74 -19.45
N VAL A 130 -28.53 3.74 -18.58
CA VAL A 130 -27.72 3.60 -17.35
C VAL A 130 -28.34 2.65 -16.35
N ILE A 131 -29.65 2.75 -16.16
CA ILE A 131 -30.37 1.91 -15.21
C ILE A 131 -30.38 0.45 -15.68
N ASP A 132 -30.70 0.21 -16.95
CA ASP A 132 -30.82 -1.14 -17.51
C ASP A 132 -29.47 -1.85 -17.63
N ASN A 133 -28.38 -1.10 -17.83
CA ASN A 133 -27.01 -1.64 -17.87
C ASN A 133 -26.29 -1.58 -16.52
N ALA A 134 -26.96 -1.23 -15.43
CA ALA A 134 -26.35 -1.25 -14.11
C ALA A 134 -26.01 -2.70 -13.73
N GLU A 135 -24.71 -3.01 -13.59
CA GLU A 135 -24.25 -4.29 -13.05
C GLU A 135 -24.54 -4.37 -11.54
N ILE A 136 -25.75 -4.82 -11.19
CA ILE A 136 -26.20 -4.99 -9.80
C ILE A 136 -25.96 -6.44 -9.36
N ASP A 137 -25.13 -6.63 -8.33
CA ASP A 137 -24.89 -7.94 -7.71
C ASP A 137 -26.00 -8.28 -6.70
N THR A 138 -27.01 -9.00 -7.18
CA THR A 138 -28.18 -9.42 -6.38
C THR A 138 -27.87 -10.51 -5.35
N THR A 139 -26.63 -11.00 -5.24
CA THR A 139 -26.23 -11.92 -4.15
C THR A 139 -26.01 -11.21 -2.82
N THR A 140 -25.89 -9.87 -2.85
CA THR A 140 -25.75 -9.03 -1.67
C THR A 140 -27.10 -8.40 -1.28
N THR A 141 -27.33 -8.14 0.01
CA THR A 141 -28.55 -7.45 0.48
C THR A 141 -28.71 -6.06 -0.16
N VAL A 142 -27.60 -5.33 -0.35
CA VAL A 142 -27.63 -4.02 -1.02
C VAL A 142 -28.07 -4.17 -2.47
N GLY A 143 -27.50 -5.13 -3.21
CA GLY A 143 -27.85 -5.34 -4.61
C GLY A 143 -29.28 -5.86 -4.80
N GLU A 144 -29.77 -6.75 -3.94
CA GLU A 144 -31.16 -7.20 -3.96
C GLU A 144 -32.13 -6.02 -3.74
N ASN A 145 -31.88 -5.18 -2.73
CA ASN A 145 -32.71 -4.01 -2.46
C ASN A 145 -32.61 -2.94 -3.56
N SER A 146 -31.42 -2.78 -4.15
CA SER A 146 -31.22 -1.87 -5.29
C SER A 146 -32.02 -2.34 -6.51
N GLN A 147 -31.99 -3.65 -6.82
CA GLN A 147 -32.77 -4.21 -7.92
C GLN A 147 -34.27 -4.04 -7.67
N LYS A 148 -34.77 -4.31 -6.45
CA LYS A 148 -36.18 -4.08 -6.09
C LYS A 148 -36.58 -2.62 -6.29
N PHE A 149 -35.71 -1.67 -5.94
CA PHE A 149 -35.96 -0.25 -6.17
C PHE A 149 -36.08 0.05 -7.67
N ILE A 150 -35.15 -0.44 -8.49
CA ILE A 150 -35.15 -0.22 -9.94
C ILE A 150 -36.37 -0.85 -10.62
N ASP A 151 -36.74 -2.07 -10.24
CA ASP A 151 -37.94 -2.73 -10.77
C ASP A 151 -39.21 -1.96 -10.39
N GLY A 152 -39.29 -1.50 -9.14
CA GLY A 152 -40.39 -0.67 -8.63
C GLY A 152 -40.46 0.69 -9.33
N PHE A 153 -39.31 1.32 -9.56
CA PHE A 153 -39.18 2.55 -10.34
C PHE A 153 -39.72 2.36 -11.76
N ASN A 154 -39.29 1.31 -12.47
CA ASN A 154 -39.73 1.04 -13.83
C ASN A 154 -41.26 0.83 -13.90
N GLN A 155 -41.84 0.14 -12.92
CA GLN A 155 -43.30 -0.01 -12.84
C GLN A 155 -44.01 1.32 -12.56
N TYR A 156 -43.47 2.10 -11.61
CA TYR A 156 -43.99 3.41 -11.26
C TYR A 156 -43.96 4.37 -12.46
N TYR A 157 -42.81 4.52 -13.12
CA TYR A 157 -42.64 5.36 -14.30
C TYR A 157 -43.64 5.00 -15.40
N ASN A 158 -43.84 3.71 -15.66
CA ASN A 158 -44.79 3.25 -16.67
C ASN A 158 -46.24 3.63 -16.33
N SER A 159 -46.59 3.73 -15.05
CA SER A 159 -47.92 4.12 -14.59
C SER A 159 -48.20 5.63 -14.68
N LEU A 160 -47.16 6.45 -14.82
CA LEU A 160 -47.28 7.91 -14.87
C LEU A 160 -48.05 8.38 -16.11
N SER A 161 -48.76 9.51 -15.93
CA SER A 161 -49.44 10.21 -17.00
C SER A 161 -48.44 10.80 -18.02
N PRO A 162 -48.88 11.14 -19.24
CA PRO A 162 -48.00 11.80 -20.22
C PRO A 162 -47.39 13.11 -19.71
N VAL A 163 -48.13 13.88 -18.92
CA VAL A 163 -47.66 15.16 -18.36
C VAL A 163 -46.55 14.92 -17.34
N GLU A 164 -46.72 13.97 -16.42
CA GLU A 164 -45.66 13.66 -15.44
C GLU A 164 -44.39 13.11 -16.11
N LYS A 165 -44.53 12.36 -17.20
CA LYS A 165 -43.38 11.89 -18.00
C LYS A 165 -42.67 13.05 -18.72
N GLU A 166 -43.43 14.03 -19.22
CA GLU A 166 -42.89 15.25 -19.80
C GLU A 166 -42.14 16.09 -18.74
N ASP A 167 -42.70 16.23 -17.54
CA ASP A 167 -42.04 16.94 -16.42
C ASP A 167 -40.71 16.26 -16.02
N ILE A 168 -40.69 14.92 -15.97
CA ILE A 168 -39.45 14.16 -15.74
C ILE A 168 -38.44 14.42 -16.86
N ALA A 169 -38.85 14.37 -18.13
CA ALA A 169 -37.95 14.59 -19.26
C ALA A 169 -37.36 16.00 -19.26
N ILE A 170 -38.17 17.02 -18.94
CA ILE A 170 -37.71 18.40 -18.76
C ILE A 170 -36.69 18.47 -17.63
N PHE A 171 -36.98 17.84 -16.49
CA PHE A 171 -36.06 17.78 -15.35
C PHE A 171 -34.72 17.13 -15.72
N VAL A 172 -34.72 15.98 -16.40
CA VAL A 172 -33.50 15.32 -16.85
C VAL A 172 -32.71 16.19 -17.83
N GLN A 173 -33.40 16.83 -18.80
CA GLN A 173 -32.75 17.72 -19.77
C GLN A 173 -32.11 18.95 -19.10
N MET A 174 -32.80 19.58 -18.15
CA MET A 174 -32.29 20.77 -17.46
C MET A 174 -31.13 20.47 -16.51
N ASN A 175 -30.94 19.20 -16.16
CA ASN A 175 -29.87 18.74 -15.28
C ASN A 175 -28.90 17.78 -16.00
N GLU A 176 -28.83 17.84 -17.33
CA GLU A 176 -28.03 16.91 -18.14
C GLU A 176 -26.60 16.76 -17.62
N ASP A 177 -25.94 17.84 -17.19
CA ASP A 177 -24.60 17.78 -16.61
C ASP A 177 -24.53 16.88 -15.37
N MET A 178 -25.50 16.99 -14.46
CA MET A 178 -25.60 16.13 -13.27
C MET A 178 -25.82 14.67 -13.67
N PHE A 179 -26.75 14.42 -14.59
CA PHE A 179 -27.05 13.08 -15.10
C PHE A 179 -25.87 12.51 -15.90
N SER A 180 -25.07 13.36 -16.56
CA SER A 180 -23.88 12.97 -17.32
C SER A 180 -22.76 12.43 -16.46
N LEU A 181 -22.73 12.78 -15.18
CA LEU A 181 -21.82 12.17 -14.22
C LEU A 181 -22.06 10.66 -14.16
N ALA A 182 -23.32 10.20 -14.20
CA ALA A 182 -23.66 8.79 -14.22
C ALA A 182 -23.18 8.07 -15.50
N TYR A 183 -23.05 8.79 -16.62
CA TYR A 183 -22.55 8.29 -17.92
C TYR A 183 -21.02 8.26 -18.02
N SER A 184 -20.31 9.02 -17.17
CA SER A 184 -18.86 9.16 -17.27
C SER A 184 -18.12 7.84 -16.97
N ARG A 185 -17.24 7.41 -17.89
CA ARG A 185 -16.36 6.26 -17.64
C ARG A 185 -15.42 6.60 -16.49
N GLN A 186 -15.45 5.78 -15.45
CA GLN A 186 -14.55 5.92 -14.31
C GLN A 186 -13.11 5.59 -14.75
N GLN A 187 -12.30 6.61 -15.00
CA GLN A 187 -10.88 6.45 -15.27
C GLN A 187 -10.12 6.65 -13.95
N GLY A 188 -9.60 5.56 -13.40
CA GLY A 188 -8.68 5.64 -12.29
C GLY A 188 -7.25 5.88 -12.79
N LEU A 189 -6.49 6.70 -12.08
CA LEU A 189 -5.03 6.72 -12.19
C LEU A 189 -4.51 5.44 -11.52
N GLU A 190 -3.69 4.63 -12.20
CA GLU A 190 -2.90 3.55 -11.57
C GLU A 190 -1.95 4.20 -10.55
N PRO A 191 -1.87 3.78 -9.26
CA PRO A 191 -2.41 2.58 -8.61
C PRO A 191 -3.73 2.74 -7.80
N PHE A 192 -4.47 3.84 -7.97
CA PHE A 192 -5.64 4.21 -7.15
C PHE A 192 -6.99 3.80 -7.74
N GLN A 193 -7.03 2.81 -8.65
CA GLN A 193 -8.23 2.61 -9.46
C GLN A 193 -9.48 2.31 -8.63
N ASN A 194 -9.39 1.42 -7.64
CA ASN A 194 -10.56 1.05 -6.84
C ASN A 194 -10.97 2.16 -5.86
N PHE A 195 -10.02 2.81 -5.17
CA PHE A 195 -10.34 3.92 -4.28
C PHE A 195 -10.92 5.12 -5.05
N SER A 196 -10.35 5.48 -6.20
CA SER A 196 -10.87 6.57 -7.03
C SER A 196 -12.28 6.27 -7.58
N LYS A 197 -12.53 5.03 -8.01
CA LYS A 197 -13.85 4.57 -8.48
C LYS A 197 -14.88 4.55 -7.34
N CYS A 198 -14.47 4.09 -6.17
CA CYS A 198 -15.22 4.21 -4.92
C CYS A 198 -15.58 5.69 -4.76
N ARG A 199 -14.60 6.60 -4.60
CA ARG A 199 -14.81 8.04 -4.36
C ARG A 199 -15.82 8.70 -5.30
N GLN A 200 -15.66 8.47 -6.60
CA GLN A 200 -16.55 9.01 -7.62
C GLN A 200 -17.99 8.48 -7.48
N ALA A 201 -18.16 7.20 -7.13
CA ALA A 201 -19.48 6.60 -6.98
C ALA A 201 -20.25 7.12 -5.75
N LYS A 202 -19.60 7.41 -4.60
CA LYS A 202 -20.29 8.14 -3.50
C LYS A 202 -20.61 9.54 -3.90
N PHE A 203 -19.72 10.23 -4.61
CA PHE A 203 -20.02 11.59 -5.02
C PHE A 203 -21.34 11.64 -5.81
N GLN A 204 -21.49 10.74 -6.79
CA GLN A 204 -22.75 10.58 -7.52
C GLN A 204 -23.91 10.19 -6.59
N THR A 205 -23.70 9.23 -5.68
CA THR A 205 -24.72 8.83 -4.69
C THR A 205 -25.21 10.01 -3.86
N GLY A 206 -24.29 10.86 -3.40
CA GLY A 206 -24.58 12.04 -2.59
C GLY A 206 -25.35 13.08 -3.38
N VAL A 207 -24.91 13.42 -4.59
CA VAL A 207 -25.58 14.41 -5.46
C VAL A 207 -26.99 13.96 -5.81
N PHE A 208 -27.16 12.74 -6.33
CA PHE A 208 -28.47 12.23 -6.71
C PHE A 208 -29.38 11.99 -5.50
N GLY A 209 -28.83 11.52 -4.37
CA GLY A 209 -29.58 11.31 -3.14
C GLY A 209 -30.04 12.63 -2.50
N ALA A 210 -29.20 13.67 -2.54
CA ALA A 210 -29.57 15.02 -2.09
C ALA A 210 -30.66 15.62 -3.00
N GLY A 211 -30.56 15.42 -4.32
CA GLY A 211 -31.61 15.78 -5.27
C GLY A 211 -32.92 15.06 -4.97
N ALA A 212 -32.86 13.76 -4.67
CA ALA A 212 -34.03 12.99 -4.26
C ALA A 212 -34.66 13.54 -2.97
N ALA A 213 -33.84 13.86 -1.96
CA ALA A 213 -34.30 14.42 -0.69
C ALA A 213 -34.94 15.80 -0.84
N LEU A 214 -34.33 16.71 -1.62
CA LEU A 214 -34.90 18.03 -1.92
C LEU A 214 -36.30 17.94 -2.55
N LEU A 215 -36.48 16.96 -3.44
CA LEU A 215 -37.70 16.79 -4.22
C LEU A 215 -38.73 15.87 -3.53
N ALA A 216 -38.46 15.38 -2.32
CA ALA A 216 -39.30 14.41 -1.61
C ALA A 216 -40.59 15.03 -1.03
N ASN A 217 -41.46 15.51 -1.91
CA ASN A 217 -42.78 16.04 -1.59
C ASN A 217 -43.81 15.60 -2.65
N PRO A 218 -45.13 15.68 -2.37
CA PRO A 218 -46.16 15.18 -3.29
C PRO A 218 -46.15 15.82 -4.68
N GLY A 219 -45.76 17.10 -4.81
CA GLY A 219 -45.78 17.82 -6.09
C GLY A 219 -44.61 17.46 -7.01
N THR A 220 -43.46 17.10 -6.45
CA THR A 220 -42.25 16.74 -7.21
C THR A 220 -41.85 15.28 -7.07
N MET A 221 -42.76 14.43 -6.57
CA MET A 221 -42.51 13.01 -6.32
C MET A 221 -41.93 12.25 -7.52
N PRO A 222 -42.42 12.43 -8.77
CA PRO A 222 -41.85 11.71 -9.90
C PRO A 222 -40.38 12.07 -10.16
N LEU A 223 -40.01 13.33 -9.99
CA LEU A 223 -38.64 13.86 -10.19
C LEU A 223 -37.71 13.37 -9.07
N SER A 224 -38.23 13.32 -7.84
CA SER A 224 -37.54 12.77 -6.66
C SER A 224 -37.16 11.29 -6.88
N ILE A 225 -38.12 10.48 -7.32
CA ILE A 225 -37.93 9.04 -7.56
C ILE A 225 -36.91 8.80 -8.69
N VAL A 226 -36.92 9.61 -9.75
CA VAL A 226 -35.93 9.56 -10.84
C VAL A 226 -34.52 9.83 -10.31
N SER A 227 -34.35 10.85 -9.46
CA SER A 227 -33.06 11.14 -8.82
C SER A 227 -32.63 10.00 -7.90
N ALA A 228 -33.57 9.44 -7.12
CA ALA A 228 -33.28 8.31 -6.24
C ALA A 228 -32.86 7.04 -6.99
N ALA A 229 -33.41 6.77 -8.17
CA ALA A 229 -33.02 5.61 -8.98
C ALA A 229 -31.52 5.66 -9.35
N LEU A 230 -31.00 6.84 -9.74
CA LEU A 230 -29.57 7.00 -9.98
C LEU A 230 -28.74 7.00 -8.70
N ALA A 231 -29.26 7.57 -7.61
CA ALA A 231 -28.60 7.48 -6.31
C ALA A 231 -28.38 6.02 -5.91
N VAL A 232 -29.39 5.16 -6.10
CA VAL A 232 -29.33 3.72 -5.84
C VAL A 232 -28.32 3.02 -6.76
N VAL A 233 -28.33 3.29 -8.07
CA VAL A 233 -27.34 2.70 -9.01
C VAL A 233 -25.92 3.11 -8.65
N SER A 234 -25.67 4.40 -8.40
CA SER A 234 -24.36 4.90 -7.99
C SER A 234 -23.92 4.35 -6.64
N PHE A 235 -24.86 4.12 -5.73
CA PHE A 235 -24.60 3.53 -4.44
C PHE A 235 -24.19 2.06 -4.54
N THR A 236 -24.86 1.25 -5.37
CA THR A 236 -24.43 -0.13 -5.63
C THR A 236 -22.99 -0.17 -6.14
N LYS A 237 -22.64 0.76 -7.06
CA LYS A 237 -21.26 0.90 -7.54
C LYS A 237 -20.31 1.31 -6.42
N ALA A 238 -20.70 2.24 -5.56
CA ALA A 238 -19.89 2.65 -4.42
C ALA A 238 -19.60 1.47 -3.50
N VAL A 239 -20.62 0.70 -3.11
CA VAL A 239 -20.44 -0.52 -2.30
C VAL A 239 -19.47 -1.48 -2.97
N LYS A 240 -19.67 -1.81 -4.25
CA LYS A 240 -18.77 -2.70 -5.01
C LYS A 240 -17.31 -2.23 -4.98
N TYR A 241 -17.05 -0.98 -5.35
CA TYR A 241 -15.67 -0.48 -5.47
C TYR A 241 -14.99 -0.25 -4.13
N CYS A 242 -15.74 0.19 -3.11
CA CYS A 242 -15.18 0.34 -1.77
C CYS A 242 -14.90 -1.03 -1.14
N THR A 243 -15.74 -2.05 -1.38
CA THR A 243 -15.45 -3.43 -0.97
C THR A 243 -14.21 -3.97 -1.68
N PHE A 244 -14.06 -3.77 -2.99
CA PHE A 244 -12.83 -4.18 -3.68
C PHE A 244 -11.58 -3.53 -3.09
N PHE A 245 -11.63 -2.23 -2.77
CA PHE A 245 -10.49 -1.57 -2.12
C PHE A 245 -10.24 -2.09 -0.69
N MET A 246 -11.29 -2.43 0.08
CA MET A 246 -11.12 -3.05 1.40
C MET A 246 -10.50 -4.45 1.33
N GLU A 247 -10.83 -5.20 0.28
CA GLU A 247 -10.33 -6.57 0.04
C GLU A 247 -8.92 -6.59 -0.58
N ASP A 248 -8.49 -5.50 -1.22
CA ASP A 248 -7.13 -5.37 -1.76
C ASP A 248 -6.08 -5.54 -0.64
N THR A 249 -5.10 -6.43 -0.84
CA THR A 249 -4.03 -6.71 0.13
C THR A 249 -2.96 -5.62 0.06
N ILE A 250 -3.17 -4.51 0.77
CA ILE A 250 -2.32 -3.31 0.72
C ILE A 250 -1.56 -3.01 2.02
N LYS A 251 -1.98 -3.56 3.17
CA LYS A 251 -1.29 -3.32 4.44
C LYS A 251 -0.20 -4.35 4.65
N HIS A 252 1.01 -3.89 4.95
CA HIS A 252 2.09 -4.78 5.35
C HIS A 252 1.74 -5.44 6.70
N ALA A 253 1.83 -6.76 6.77
CA ALA A 253 1.59 -7.52 7.99
C ALA A 253 2.92 -7.98 8.61
N PHE A 254 3.81 -8.59 7.82
CA PHE A 254 5.12 -9.05 8.30
C PHE A 254 6.08 -9.32 7.15
N LEU A 255 7.37 -9.44 7.50
CA LEU A 255 8.41 -10.04 6.66
C LEU A 255 8.83 -11.38 7.28
N SER A 256 9.20 -12.35 6.46
CA SER A 256 9.66 -13.67 6.89
C SER A 256 10.91 -14.09 6.13
N PHE A 257 11.87 -14.68 6.85
CA PHE A 257 13.08 -15.29 6.29
C PHE A 257 13.14 -16.78 6.66
N GLU A 258 13.28 -17.69 5.69
CA GLU A 258 13.47 -19.13 5.94
C GLU A 258 12.46 -19.75 6.95
N ASN A 259 11.20 -19.31 6.89
CA ASN A 259 10.07 -19.65 7.79
C ASN A 259 10.06 -18.96 9.17
N MET A 260 11.00 -18.05 9.43
CA MET A 260 11.00 -17.20 10.60
C MET A 260 10.24 -15.91 10.29
N VAL A 261 9.10 -15.71 10.93
CA VAL A 261 8.31 -14.47 10.84
C VAL A 261 8.94 -13.40 11.73
N SER A 262 9.06 -12.19 11.23
CA SER A 262 9.58 -11.05 12.00
C SER A 262 8.74 -10.80 13.25
N SER A 263 9.39 -10.51 14.38
CA SER A 263 8.68 -9.93 15.50
C SER A 263 8.28 -8.51 15.11
N ARG A 264 6.96 -8.25 15.11
CA ARG A 264 6.49 -6.89 15.34
C ARG A 264 6.80 -6.53 16.79
N THR A 265 7.00 -5.25 17.04
CA THR A 265 7.51 -4.70 18.31
C THR A 265 6.66 -5.05 19.53
N GLU A 266 5.53 -5.75 19.37
CA GLU A 266 4.74 -6.35 20.45
C GLU A 266 4.23 -7.77 20.11
N GLY A 267 4.68 -8.78 20.87
CA GLY A 267 3.70 -9.68 21.49
C GLY A 267 3.35 -11.07 20.91
N THR A 268 4.11 -11.70 20.00
CA THR A 268 3.82 -13.11 19.64
C THR A 268 5.02 -14.04 19.84
N GLY A 269 4.93 -14.82 20.92
CA GLY A 269 5.86 -15.88 21.29
C GLY A 269 5.76 -17.12 20.40
N GLY A 270 6.35 -17.04 19.20
CA GLY A 270 6.84 -18.22 18.49
C GLY A 270 8.22 -18.60 19.02
N LYS A 271 8.57 -19.90 19.07
CA LYS A 271 9.93 -20.34 19.39
C LYS A 271 10.89 -19.69 18.37
N LEU A 272 11.71 -18.76 18.84
CA LEU A 272 12.63 -17.99 18.01
C LEU A 272 13.74 -18.92 17.49
N ALA A 273 13.60 -19.39 16.25
CA ALA A 273 14.77 -19.65 15.44
C ALA A 273 15.56 -18.33 15.36
N THR A 274 16.89 -18.40 15.46
CA THR A 274 17.76 -17.22 15.33
C THR A 274 18.48 -17.33 14.00
N LEU A 275 18.58 -16.23 13.24
CA LEU A 275 19.32 -16.25 11.99
C LEU A 275 20.82 -16.17 12.29
N GLU A 276 21.60 -17.09 11.75
CA GLU A 276 23.03 -17.13 11.95
C GLU A 276 23.80 -16.54 10.76
N PHE A 277 24.78 -15.69 11.07
CA PHE A 277 25.67 -15.07 10.11
C PHE A 277 27.13 -15.27 10.54
N VAL A 278 28.02 -15.34 9.55
CA VAL A 278 29.47 -15.29 9.79
C VAL A 278 29.99 -13.95 9.31
N SER A 279 30.71 -13.23 10.17
CA SER A 279 31.19 -11.90 9.85
C SER A 279 32.09 -11.92 8.61
N GLY A 280 31.77 -11.07 7.63
CA GLY A 280 32.46 -10.97 6.36
C GLY A 280 32.02 -11.97 5.30
N VAL A 281 31.05 -12.85 5.58
CA VAL A 281 30.50 -13.84 4.64
C VAL A 281 29.08 -13.44 4.25
N SER A 282 28.74 -13.59 2.97
CA SER A 282 27.39 -13.32 2.47
C SER A 282 26.47 -14.51 2.76
N THR A 283 25.36 -14.27 3.43
CA THR A 283 24.30 -15.25 3.69
C THR A 283 23.05 -14.88 2.90
N SER A 284 22.47 -15.83 2.19
CA SER A 284 21.25 -15.64 1.39
C SER A 284 20.05 -16.26 2.08
N LEU A 285 18.94 -15.51 2.18
CA LEU A 285 17.73 -15.90 2.87
C LEU A 285 16.52 -15.72 1.95
N ASN A 286 15.71 -16.77 1.80
CA ASN A 286 14.43 -16.69 1.10
C ASN A 286 13.47 -15.80 1.89
N ALA A 287 12.95 -14.78 1.21
CA ALA A 287 12.12 -13.74 1.77
C ALA A 287 10.67 -13.87 1.29
N VAL A 288 9.76 -13.90 2.24
CA VAL A 288 8.31 -13.87 2.02
C VAL A 288 7.77 -12.66 2.76
N HIS A 289 6.91 -11.87 2.14
CA HIS A 289 6.13 -10.89 2.89
C HIS A 289 4.71 -11.41 3.10
N GLY A 290 4.11 -11.00 4.21
CA GLY A 290 2.68 -11.06 4.43
C GLY A 290 2.08 -9.69 4.18
N LEU A 291 1.09 -9.63 3.29
CA LEU A 291 0.19 -8.49 3.19
C LEU A 291 -1.18 -8.87 3.73
N ARG A 292 -1.96 -7.87 4.14
CA ARG A 292 -3.34 -8.06 4.54
C ARG A 292 -4.24 -6.99 3.93
N SER A 293 -5.51 -7.34 3.82
CA SER A 293 -6.57 -6.42 3.48
C SER A 293 -6.84 -5.44 4.64
N LEU A 294 -7.64 -4.39 4.38
CA LEU A 294 -8.03 -3.42 5.40
C LEU A 294 -8.97 -4.05 6.43
N GLN A 295 -8.96 -3.51 7.64
CA GLN A 295 -9.80 -3.96 8.75
C GLN A 295 -10.24 -2.80 9.65
N ALA A 296 -11.21 -3.02 10.53
CA ALA A 296 -11.82 -1.97 11.35
C ALA A 296 -10.83 -1.14 12.18
N SER A 297 -9.74 -1.76 12.69
CA SER A 297 -8.72 -1.04 13.45
C SER A 297 -7.87 -0.07 12.61
N ASP A 298 -7.84 -0.24 11.28
CA ASP A 298 -7.14 0.66 10.37
C ASP A 298 -7.87 2.01 10.21
N ALA A 299 -9.10 2.17 10.73
CA ALA A 299 -9.79 3.45 10.74
C ALA A 299 -9.05 4.54 11.55
N SER A 300 -8.11 4.15 12.41
CA SER A 300 -7.25 5.04 13.19
C SER A 300 -5.83 5.19 12.62
N ASP A 301 -5.60 4.68 11.40
CA ASP A 301 -4.31 4.77 10.71
C ASP A 301 -3.94 6.24 10.44
N THR A 302 -2.64 6.54 10.51
CA THR A 302 -2.10 7.88 10.24
C THR A 302 -1.85 8.12 8.76
N ASN A 303 -1.84 7.06 7.94
CA ASN A 303 -1.66 7.18 6.51
C ASN A 303 -2.87 7.89 5.89
N GLU A 304 -2.61 9.01 5.21
CA GLU A 304 -3.63 9.90 4.64
C GLU A 304 -4.64 9.13 3.78
N TYR A 305 -4.17 8.24 2.90
CA TYR A 305 -5.04 7.47 2.00
C TYR A 305 -5.96 6.50 2.75
N ILE A 306 -5.45 5.83 3.78
CA ILE A 306 -6.24 4.91 4.59
C ILE A 306 -7.24 5.70 5.43
N SER A 307 -6.81 6.77 6.09
CA SER A 307 -7.69 7.61 6.89
C SER A 307 -8.80 8.26 6.04
N ASP A 308 -8.47 8.73 4.83
CA ASP A 308 -9.42 9.31 3.89
C ASP A 308 -10.44 8.28 3.42
N PHE A 309 -9.98 7.06 3.11
CA PHE A 309 -10.86 5.97 2.74
C PHE A 309 -11.87 5.64 3.85
N PHE A 310 -11.43 5.51 5.11
CA PHE A 310 -12.34 5.23 6.23
C PHE A 310 -13.30 6.38 6.51
N SER A 311 -12.80 7.62 6.53
CA SER A 311 -13.63 8.84 6.63
C SER A 311 -14.70 8.87 5.55
N TYR A 312 -14.33 8.46 4.34
CA TYR A 312 -15.22 8.37 3.21
C TYR A 312 -16.30 7.27 3.39
N VAL A 313 -15.91 6.07 3.83
CA VAL A 313 -16.84 4.96 4.10
C VAL A 313 -17.83 5.34 5.20
N THR A 314 -17.38 6.04 6.24
CA THR A 314 -18.27 6.57 7.29
C THR A 314 -19.27 7.56 6.70
N LYS A 315 -18.81 8.56 5.93
CA LYS A 315 -19.70 9.58 5.33
C LYS A 315 -20.75 8.98 4.40
N ILE A 316 -20.40 7.98 3.57
CA ILE A 316 -21.41 7.33 2.71
C ILE A 316 -22.43 6.55 3.54
N ASN A 317 -21.97 5.78 4.53
CA ASN A 317 -22.87 5.02 5.39
C ASN A 317 -23.83 5.96 6.15
N ASP A 318 -23.32 7.05 6.71
CA ASP A 318 -24.12 8.06 7.40
C ASP A 318 -25.14 8.72 6.47
N PHE A 319 -24.72 9.14 5.27
CA PHE A 319 -25.62 9.74 4.29
C PHE A 319 -26.77 8.79 3.92
N ILE A 320 -26.48 7.50 3.73
CA ILE A 320 -27.49 6.51 3.37
C ILE A 320 -28.48 6.30 4.52
N VAL A 321 -27.98 6.13 5.74
CA VAL A 321 -28.81 5.87 6.92
C VAL A 321 -29.68 7.08 7.26
N THR A 322 -29.13 8.29 7.16
CA THR A 322 -29.81 9.52 7.61
C THR A 322 -30.60 10.24 6.52
N THR A 323 -30.26 10.07 5.24
CA THR A 323 -30.90 10.80 4.13
C THR A 323 -31.63 9.84 3.20
N LEU A 324 -30.93 8.91 2.56
CA LEU A 324 -31.55 8.05 1.54
C LEU A 324 -32.64 7.14 2.10
N ASN A 325 -32.42 6.53 3.28
CA ASN A 325 -33.43 5.69 3.94
C ASN A 325 -34.69 6.46 4.34
N ASN A 326 -34.56 7.74 4.72
CA ASN A 326 -35.71 8.59 5.04
C ASN A 326 -36.54 8.87 3.78
N VAL A 327 -35.88 9.12 2.66
CA VAL A 327 -36.52 9.31 1.36
C VAL A 327 -37.20 8.01 0.89
N ILE A 328 -36.54 6.85 1.03
CA ILE A 328 -37.13 5.54 0.72
C ILE A 328 -38.34 5.24 1.61
N ALA A 329 -38.26 5.53 2.91
CA ALA A 329 -39.38 5.35 3.83
C ALA A 329 -40.57 6.23 3.42
N TRP A 330 -40.31 7.46 2.97
CA TRP A 330 -41.34 8.33 2.42
C TRP A 330 -41.97 7.73 1.15
N TYR A 331 -41.18 7.26 0.18
CA TYR A 331 -41.72 6.59 -1.01
C TYR A 331 -42.54 5.34 -0.67
N ASN A 332 -42.04 4.49 0.22
CA ASN A 332 -42.77 3.31 0.70
C ASN A 332 -44.11 3.67 1.34
N SER A 333 -44.28 4.90 1.85
CA SER A 333 -45.56 5.37 2.38
C SER A 333 -46.49 5.95 1.32
N GLN A 334 -45.95 6.61 0.29
CA GLN A 334 -46.74 7.35 -0.70
C GLN A 334 -47.08 6.51 -1.94
N VAL A 335 -46.16 5.66 -2.39
CA VAL A 335 -46.26 4.82 -3.59
C VAL A 335 -45.97 3.36 -3.27
N SER A 336 -46.49 2.90 -2.13
CA SER A 336 -46.29 1.56 -1.57
C SER A 336 -46.66 0.40 -2.49
N PHE A 337 -47.48 0.64 -3.51
CA PHE A 337 -47.80 -0.36 -4.53
C PHE A 337 -46.61 -0.67 -5.45
N PHE A 338 -45.73 0.31 -5.67
CA PHE A 338 -44.57 0.19 -6.57
C PHE A 338 -43.26 0.04 -5.80
N LEU A 339 -43.10 0.80 -4.71
CA LEU A 339 -41.87 0.82 -3.92
C LEU A 339 -42.13 0.21 -2.55
N GLN A 340 -41.49 -0.93 -2.30
CA GLN A 340 -41.42 -1.61 -0.99
C GLN A 340 -39.98 -2.06 -0.77
N VAL A 341 -39.10 -1.09 -0.55
CA VAL A 341 -37.66 -1.33 -0.39
C VAL A 341 -37.30 -1.22 1.08
N GLU A 342 -36.62 -2.25 1.61
CA GLU A 342 -36.13 -2.22 2.98
C GLU A 342 -35.00 -1.19 3.13
N PRO A 343 -34.88 -0.53 4.29
CA PRO A 343 -33.81 0.43 4.55
C PRO A 343 -32.43 -0.25 4.57
N TYR A 344 -31.41 0.48 4.13
CA TYR A 344 -30.01 0.04 4.13
C TYR A 344 -29.37 0.34 5.50
N ASN A 345 -29.08 -0.69 6.31
CA ASN A 345 -28.62 -0.49 7.70
C ASN A 345 -27.09 -0.35 7.85
N THR A 346 -26.28 -1.07 7.07
CA THR A 346 -24.81 -0.92 7.04
C THR A 346 -24.29 -1.35 5.66
N PRO A 347 -24.31 -0.43 4.69
CA PRO A 347 -24.21 -0.85 3.31
C PRO A 347 -22.79 -1.09 2.79
N VAL A 348 -21.79 -0.39 3.33
CA VAL A 348 -20.37 -0.75 3.13
C VAL A 348 -19.87 -1.39 4.42
N PRO A 349 -19.84 -2.73 4.52
CA PRO A 349 -19.40 -3.41 5.73
C PRO A 349 -17.87 -3.32 5.87
N ILE A 350 -17.39 -2.85 7.01
CA ILE A 350 -15.97 -2.87 7.34
C ILE A 350 -15.67 -4.20 8.05
N PRO A 351 -14.75 -5.03 7.55
CA PRO A 351 -14.41 -6.29 8.21
C PRO A 351 -13.66 -6.03 9.52
N GLU A 352 -13.98 -6.80 10.57
CA GLU A 352 -13.28 -6.73 11.86
C GLU A 352 -11.80 -7.16 11.73
N ASN A 353 -11.53 -8.16 10.89
CA ASN A 353 -10.19 -8.68 10.62
C ASN A 353 -9.95 -8.73 9.12
N GLY A 354 -8.77 -8.28 8.69
CA GLY A 354 -8.34 -8.35 7.30
C GLY A 354 -7.89 -9.74 6.91
N THR A 355 -8.13 -10.13 5.66
CA THR A 355 -7.59 -11.38 5.09
C THR A 355 -6.09 -11.19 4.84
N GLN A 356 -5.29 -12.15 5.29
CA GLN A 356 -3.84 -12.12 5.12
C GLN A 356 -3.40 -13.08 4.02
N GLU A 357 -2.49 -12.62 3.16
CA GLU A 357 -1.88 -13.40 2.09
C GLU A 357 -0.36 -13.37 2.20
N GLU A 358 0.26 -14.51 1.93
CA GLU A 358 1.71 -14.66 1.87
C GLU A 358 2.15 -14.72 0.41
N ALA A 359 3.16 -13.93 0.06
CA ALA A 359 3.74 -13.94 -1.27
C ALA A 359 5.26 -13.82 -1.21
N ALA A 360 5.93 -14.41 -2.20
CA ALA A 360 7.36 -14.23 -2.37
C ALA A 360 7.66 -12.73 -2.51
N LEU A 361 8.74 -12.26 -1.85
CA LEU A 361 9.12 -10.87 -1.95
C LEU A 361 9.52 -10.55 -3.40
N GLU A 362 8.97 -9.48 -3.96
CA GLU A 362 9.27 -9.00 -5.32
C GLU A 362 10.21 -7.78 -5.26
N GLN A 363 10.95 -7.52 -6.34
CA GLN A 363 11.96 -6.45 -6.40
C GLN A 363 11.43 -5.07 -5.98
N TYR A 364 10.30 -4.62 -6.54
CA TYR A 364 9.77 -3.29 -6.24
C TYR A 364 9.30 -3.15 -4.79
N ARG A 365 8.97 -4.26 -4.11
CA ARG A 365 8.64 -4.26 -2.68
C ARG A 365 9.88 -4.32 -1.82
N TYR A 366 10.90 -5.07 -2.23
CA TYR A 366 12.20 -5.08 -1.56
C TYR A 366 12.79 -3.66 -1.46
N GLU A 367 12.64 -2.85 -2.51
CA GLU A 367 13.08 -1.45 -2.55
C GLU A 367 12.39 -0.53 -1.54
N MET A 368 11.28 -0.99 -0.92
CA MET A 368 10.56 -0.27 0.14
C MET A 368 11.02 -0.67 1.55
N PHE A 369 11.92 -1.65 1.67
CA PHE A 369 12.52 -2.04 2.94
C PHE A 369 13.86 -1.34 3.14
N ASP A 370 14.06 -0.79 4.34
CA ASP A 370 15.39 -0.44 4.85
C ASP A 370 15.76 -1.38 5.99
N PHE A 371 17.00 -1.84 6.02
CA PHE A 371 17.50 -2.82 6.98
C PHE A 371 18.60 -2.21 7.84
N SER A 372 18.55 -2.47 9.13
CA SER A 372 19.57 -2.03 10.08
C SER A 372 19.86 -3.10 11.12
N VAL A 373 20.97 -2.94 11.83
CA VAL A 373 21.35 -3.81 12.94
C VAL A 373 21.41 -2.98 14.23
N ALA A 374 20.92 -3.54 15.34
CA ALA A 374 20.82 -2.79 16.59
C ALA A 374 22.14 -2.60 17.35
N ASP A 375 23.13 -3.48 17.14
CA ASP A 375 24.43 -3.41 17.83
C ASP A 375 25.43 -2.54 17.07
N ASN A 376 26.07 -1.59 17.77
CA ASN A 376 27.06 -0.68 17.18
C ASN A 376 28.34 -1.39 16.71
N ASN A 377 28.60 -2.61 17.18
CA ASN A 377 29.74 -3.43 16.75
C ASN A 377 29.38 -4.34 15.57
N VAL A 378 28.17 -4.27 15.03
CA VAL A 378 27.77 -5.01 13.82
C VAL A 378 27.33 -4.01 12.76
N SER A 379 27.67 -4.26 11.50
CA SER A 379 27.21 -3.45 10.38
C SER A 379 26.81 -4.31 9.18
N ILE A 380 25.80 -3.86 8.43
CA ILE A 380 25.47 -4.42 7.12
C ILE A 380 26.44 -3.79 6.12
N VAL A 381 27.40 -4.56 5.62
CA VAL A 381 28.39 -4.06 4.63
C VAL A 381 27.96 -4.30 3.20
N GLN A 382 27.04 -5.24 2.97
CA GLN A 382 26.43 -5.49 1.68
C GLN A 382 25.02 -6.03 1.87
N GLN A 383 24.09 -5.54 1.06
CA GLN A 383 22.76 -6.12 0.88
C GLN A 383 22.42 -6.18 -0.60
N HIS A 384 21.78 -7.26 -1.02
CA HIS A 384 21.31 -7.43 -2.40
C HIS A 384 20.08 -8.33 -2.40
N PHE A 385 19.16 -8.09 -3.33
CA PHE A 385 18.01 -8.94 -3.56
C PHE A 385 18.08 -9.56 -4.95
N ASN A 386 17.76 -10.85 -5.04
CA ASN A 386 17.64 -11.56 -6.29
C ASN A 386 16.51 -12.60 -6.19
N ASN A 387 15.46 -12.40 -6.97
CA ASN A 387 14.38 -13.37 -7.21
C ASN A 387 13.82 -14.03 -5.93
N GLY A 388 13.36 -13.22 -4.97
CA GLY A 388 12.76 -13.71 -3.72
C GLY A 388 13.76 -14.02 -2.62
N THR A 389 15.06 -13.87 -2.88
CA THR A 389 16.12 -14.07 -1.88
C THR A 389 16.80 -12.75 -1.55
N VAL A 390 16.97 -12.46 -0.26
CA VAL A 390 17.76 -11.33 0.24
C VAL A 390 19.10 -11.86 0.75
N SER A 391 20.19 -11.31 0.25
CA SER A 391 21.55 -11.62 0.68
C SER A 391 22.08 -10.49 1.58
N PHE A 392 22.55 -10.86 2.77
CA PHE A 392 23.22 -9.95 3.70
C PHE A 392 24.66 -10.37 3.91
N LYS A 393 25.57 -9.40 3.91
CA LYS A 393 26.93 -9.55 4.41
C LYS A 393 27.07 -8.65 5.63
N LEU A 394 27.19 -9.25 6.80
CA LEU A 394 27.36 -8.54 8.07
C LEU A 394 28.85 -8.51 8.45
N LYS A 395 29.32 -7.45 9.09
CA LYS A 395 30.70 -7.34 9.60
C LYS A 395 30.69 -6.93 11.07
N ILE A 396 31.46 -7.65 11.89
CA ILE A 396 31.77 -7.24 13.28
C ILE A 396 32.88 -6.18 13.24
N ALA A 397 32.74 -5.12 14.04
CA ALA A 397 33.70 -4.05 14.17
C ALA A 397 35.07 -4.57 14.64
N GLU A 398 36.13 -3.94 14.13
CA GLU A 398 37.50 -4.31 14.46
C GLU A 398 37.78 -4.06 15.95
N GLY A 399 38.36 -5.05 16.63
CA GLY A 399 38.66 -4.98 18.06
C GLY A 399 37.53 -5.46 18.99
N ALA A 400 36.37 -5.90 18.47
CA ALA A 400 35.38 -6.57 19.29
C ALA A 400 35.94 -7.92 19.78
N ALA A 401 36.05 -8.09 21.10
CA ALA A 401 36.65 -9.27 21.72
C ALA A 401 35.76 -10.54 21.66
N GLN A 402 34.45 -10.35 21.43
CA GLN A 402 33.45 -11.41 21.52
C GLN A 402 33.56 -12.42 20.38
N GLN A 403 33.47 -13.71 20.69
CA GLN A 403 33.39 -14.79 19.69
C GLN A 403 32.14 -14.68 18.81
N GLU A 404 31.04 -14.22 19.39
CA GLU A 404 29.77 -13.98 18.70
C GLU A 404 29.03 -12.79 19.30
N ILE A 405 28.24 -12.10 18.48
CA ILE A 405 27.38 -10.99 18.90
C ILE A 405 25.93 -11.38 18.62
N THR A 406 25.12 -11.51 19.66
CA THR A 406 23.67 -11.66 19.55
C THR A 406 23.04 -10.28 19.48
N THR A 407 22.31 -10.00 18.40
CA THR A 407 21.67 -8.70 18.15
C THR A 407 20.37 -8.88 17.36
N THR A 408 19.80 -7.79 16.83
CA THR A 408 18.62 -7.83 15.97
C THR A 408 18.93 -7.22 14.59
N LEU A 409 18.43 -7.89 13.55
CA LEU A 409 18.25 -7.32 12.22
C LEU A 409 16.88 -6.66 12.19
N ASN A 410 16.85 -5.34 12.21
CA ASN A 410 15.65 -4.54 12.14
C ASN A 410 15.33 -4.23 10.67
N TYR A 411 14.06 -4.00 10.38
CA TYR A 411 13.63 -3.39 9.13
C TYR A 411 12.57 -2.32 9.37
N THR A 412 12.53 -1.36 8.46
CA THR A 412 11.41 -0.45 8.27
C THR A 412 10.86 -0.65 6.86
N TYR A 413 9.53 -0.71 6.73
CA TYR A 413 8.84 -0.81 5.45
C TYR A 413 8.00 0.45 5.26
N THR A 414 8.17 1.14 4.13
CA THR A 414 7.38 2.33 3.81
C THR A 414 6.95 2.28 2.37
N ASP A 415 5.63 2.34 2.16
CA ASP A 415 5.04 2.48 0.84
C ASP A 415 3.89 3.49 0.87
N LEU A 416 3.10 3.50 -0.20
CA LEU A 416 1.96 4.39 -0.35
C LEU A 416 0.91 4.26 0.77
N TYR A 417 0.70 3.06 1.31
CA TYR A 417 -0.36 2.74 2.26
C TYR A 417 0.16 2.42 3.66
N ASN A 418 1.48 2.38 3.85
CA ASN A 418 2.13 1.96 5.07
C ASN A 418 3.18 2.99 5.47
N ASP A 419 2.87 3.72 6.54
CA ASP A 419 3.80 4.67 7.15
C ASP A 419 4.75 3.90 8.09
N GLU A 420 6.01 3.76 7.68
CA GLU A 420 7.13 3.28 8.53
C GLU A 420 6.80 2.06 9.41
N VAL A 421 6.35 0.97 8.79
CA VAL A 421 6.07 -0.27 9.50
C VAL A 421 7.37 -0.94 9.90
N THR A 422 7.61 -1.10 11.20
CA THR A 422 8.85 -1.67 11.73
C THR A 422 8.70 -3.15 12.11
N GLY A 423 9.77 -3.92 11.94
CA GLY A 423 9.89 -5.25 12.53
C GLY A 423 11.34 -5.67 12.72
N SER A 424 11.55 -6.84 13.32
CA SER A 424 12.90 -7.32 13.60
C SER A 424 13.03 -8.84 13.59
N PHE A 425 14.27 -9.32 13.44
CA PHE A 425 14.66 -10.72 13.59
C PHE A 425 15.83 -10.79 14.56
N PRO A 426 15.81 -11.64 15.61
CA PRO A 426 17.03 -11.98 16.32
C PRO A 426 18.04 -12.63 15.38
N ILE A 427 19.29 -12.19 15.50
CA ILE A 427 20.42 -12.72 14.74
C ILE A 427 21.61 -12.99 15.66
N VAL A 428 22.47 -13.93 15.25
CA VAL A 428 23.81 -14.11 15.81
C VAL A 428 24.83 -13.89 14.70
N VAL A 429 25.81 -13.02 14.94
CA VAL A 429 26.96 -12.84 14.05
C VAL A 429 28.19 -13.43 14.70
N LYS A 430 28.75 -14.48 14.10
CA LYS A 430 29.93 -15.19 14.59
C LYS A 430 31.20 -14.58 13.99
N ASN A 431 32.25 -14.46 14.80
CA ASN A 431 33.57 -14.11 14.32
C ASN A 431 34.12 -15.22 13.40
N PRO A 432 34.68 -14.90 12.22
CA PRO A 432 35.10 -15.90 11.25
C PRO A 432 36.33 -16.71 11.68
N LEU A 433 37.11 -16.27 12.67
CA LEU A 433 38.30 -17.00 13.15
C LEU A 433 38.20 -17.58 14.56
N LYS A 434 37.47 -16.95 15.48
CA LYS A 434 37.47 -17.38 16.90
C LYS A 434 36.98 -18.83 17.04
N GLY A 435 37.74 -19.66 17.77
CA GLY A 435 37.44 -21.08 17.97
C GLY A 435 38.60 -22.01 17.63
N PHE A 436 38.29 -23.30 17.59
CA PHE A 436 39.24 -24.38 17.29
C PHE A 436 39.05 -24.88 15.86
N TRP A 437 40.16 -25.10 15.17
CA TRP A 437 40.21 -25.43 13.74
C TRP A 437 41.12 -26.61 13.51
N ASP A 438 40.59 -27.70 12.99
CA ASP A 438 41.36 -28.88 12.65
C ASP A 438 41.71 -28.91 11.18
N MET A 439 42.96 -29.26 10.88
CA MET A 439 43.42 -29.49 9.53
C MET A 439 42.64 -30.64 8.91
N VAL A 440 42.17 -30.42 7.68
CA VAL A 440 41.50 -31.45 6.88
C VAL A 440 42.25 -31.74 5.57
N ILE A 441 43.04 -30.78 5.08
CA ILE A 441 43.87 -30.91 3.87
C ILE A 441 45.25 -30.31 4.12
N PHE A 442 46.31 -30.95 3.62
CA PHE A 442 47.67 -30.42 3.56
C PHE A 442 48.23 -30.44 2.13
N TYR A 443 49.23 -29.60 1.85
CA TYR A 443 49.82 -29.38 0.52
C TYR A 443 48.79 -29.16 -0.61
N ASN A 444 47.76 -28.36 -0.33
CA ASN A 444 46.67 -27.95 -1.22
C ASN A 444 45.72 -29.05 -1.71
N GLU A 445 45.99 -30.34 -1.51
CA GLU A 445 45.19 -31.42 -2.14
C GLU A 445 45.06 -32.70 -1.31
N ILE A 446 45.89 -32.93 -0.28
CA ILE A 446 45.97 -34.23 0.39
C ILE A 446 45.15 -34.22 1.69
N PRO A 447 44.13 -35.09 1.83
CA PRO A 447 43.38 -35.21 3.07
C PRO A 447 44.25 -35.64 4.25
N VAL A 448 43.99 -35.10 5.44
CA VAL A 448 44.62 -35.58 6.68
C VAL A 448 44.36 -37.08 6.87
N GLY A 449 45.41 -37.83 7.22
CA GLY A 449 45.39 -39.29 7.31
C GLY A 449 45.80 -40.01 6.02
N GLU A 450 45.89 -39.31 4.89
CA GLU A 450 46.54 -39.79 3.67
C GLU A 450 48.02 -39.37 3.63
N TYR A 451 48.79 -39.95 2.71
CA TYR A 451 50.22 -39.76 2.61
C TYR A 451 50.63 -39.12 1.27
N GLN A 452 51.48 -38.10 1.33
CA GLN A 452 52.28 -37.60 0.21
C GLN A 452 53.48 -38.53 0.01
N ASN A 453 53.71 -39.02 -1.21
CA ASN A 453 54.98 -39.68 -1.54
C ASN A 453 56.11 -38.64 -1.61
N LEU A 454 57.22 -38.96 -0.97
CA LEU A 454 58.48 -38.24 -1.08
C LEU A 454 59.37 -38.97 -2.08
N TYR A 455 60.01 -38.21 -2.96
CA TYR A 455 60.83 -38.74 -4.04
C TYR A 455 62.29 -38.40 -3.83
N ALA A 456 63.16 -39.36 -4.14
CA ALA A 456 64.58 -39.25 -3.91
C ALA A 456 65.21 -38.11 -4.72
N ALA A 457 66.03 -37.29 -4.05
CA ALA A 457 66.73 -36.18 -4.69
C ALA A 457 67.66 -36.69 -5.81
N GLY A 458 67.38 -36.31 -7.04
CA GLY A 458 68.12 -36.74 -8.24
C GLY A 458 67.53 -37.98 -8.94
N CYS A 459 66.59 -38.69 -8.32
CA CYS A 459 65.94 -39.88 -8.88
C CYS A 459 64.41 -39.82 -8.68
N PRO A 460 63.69 -39.03 -9.50
CA PRO A 460 62.25 -38.75 -9.31
C PRO A 460 61.34 -39.98 -9.51
N ASN A 461 61.87 -41.10 -10.00
CA ASN A 461 61.13 -42.36 -10.13
C ASN A 461 61.23 -43.24 -8.87
N ILE A 462 62.05 -42.87 -7.89
CA ILE A 462 62.23 -43.59 -6.63
C ILE A 462 61.50 -42.83 -5.54
N ILE A 463 60.55 -43.50 -4.90
CA ILE A 463 59.89 -43.01 -3.68
C ILE A 463 60.83 -43.31 -2.51
N ASP A 464 61.43 -42.29 -1.90
CA ASP A 464 62.36 -42.45 -0.78
C ASP A 464 61.66 -42.44 0.59
N GLY A 465 60.40 -42.01 0.61
CA GLY A 465 59.55 -42.07 1.76
C GLY A 465 58.14 -41.60 1.48
N LYS A 466 57.39 -41.40 2.55
CA LYS A 466 56.08 -40.75 2.50
C LYS A 466 55.83 -39.96 3.78
N GLU A 467 54.99 -38.95 3.70
CA GLU A 467 54.64 -38.14 4.87
C GLU A 467 53.14 -37.85 4.95
N THR A 468 52.65 -37.69 6.17
CA THR A 468 51.31 -37.19 6.47
C THR A 468 51.41 -36.09 7.50
N MET A 469 50.47 -35.15 7.47
CA MET A 469 50.40 -34.03 8.40
C MET A 469 49.03 -34.00 9.05
N PHE A 470 49.00 -33.60 10.31
CA PHE A 470 47.80 -33.16 11.01
C PHE A 470 48.16 -31.94 11.84
N GLY A 471 47.18 -31.10 12.12
CA GLY A 471 47.41 -29.95 12.96
C GLY A 471 46.14 -29.21 13.27
N ASN A 472 46.27 -28.22 14.13
CA ASN A 472 45.16 -27.37 14.52
C ASN A 472 45.61 -25.93 14.78
N PHE A 473 44.63 -25.02 14.73
CA PHE A 473 44.73 -23.66 15.23
C PHE A 473 43.64 -23.44 16.29
N THR A 474 43.98 -22.72 17.35
CA THR A 474 43.01 -22.15 18.29
C THR A 474 43.13 -20.63 18.27
N PHE A 475 42.06 -19.92 17.92
CA PHE A 475 42.01 -18.46 17.95
C PHE A 475 41.20 -17.99 19.17
N TYR A 476 41.86 -17.23 20.06
CA TYR A 476 41.32 -16.79 21.35
C TYR A 476 40.70 -15.40 21.28
N GLU A 477 39.87 -15.04 22.26
CA GLU A 477 39.13 -13.77 22.34
C GLU A 477 40.02 -12.52 22.38
N ASP A 478 41.22 -12.62 22.94
CA ASP A 478 42.20 -11.53 23.06
C ASP A 478 43.03 -11.26 21.79
N ASN A 479 42.63 -11.85 20.66
CA ASN A 479 43.32 -11.80 19.37
C ASN A 479 44.70 -12.48 19.37
N THR A 480 44.89 -13.46 20.26
CA THR A 480 46.02 -14.39 20.18
C THR A 480 45.58 -15.69 19.51
N PHE A 481 46.55 -16.45 19.01
CA PHE A 481 46.33 -17.81 18.54
C PHE A 481 47.40 -18.76 19.05
N SER A 482 47.07 -20.05 19.10
CA SER A 482 48.03 -21.13 19.22
C SER A 482 47.87 -22.09 18.05
N TYR A 483 48.94 -22.77 17.68
CA TYR A 483 48.92 -23.82 16.68
C TYR A 483 49.78 -25.00 17.12
N SER A 484 49.43 -26.17 16.61
CA SER A 484 50.20 -27.39 16.77
C SER A 484 50.09 -28.19 15.49
N TRP A 485 51.22 -28.52 14.87
CA TRP A 485 51.31 -29.37 13.69
C TRP A 485 52.20 -30.56 14.00
N THR A 486 51.80 -31.72 13.49
CA THR A 486 52.61 -32.92 13.55
C THR A 486 52.79 -33.48 12.16
N THR A 487 54.05 -33.63 11.78
CA THR A 487 54.47 -34.31 10.55
C THR A 487 54.97 -35.70 10.90
N ILE A 488 54.36 -36.73 10.31
CA ILE A 488 54.85 -38.11 10.39
C ILE A 488 55.45 -38.48 9.05
N GLN A 489 56.76 -38.70 9.03
CA GLN A 489 57.50 -39.15 7.86
C GLN A 489 57.93 -40.62 8.03
N ILE A 490 57.66 -41.44 7.02
CA ILE A 490 58.16 -42.81 6.91
C ILE A 490 59.20 -42.81 5.80
N ALA A 491 60.49 -42.87 6.17
CA ALA A 491 61.57 -43.03 5.22
C ALA A 491 61.74 -44.52 4.89
N TYR A 492 61.80 -44.86 3.61
CA TYR A 492 61.96 -46.24 3.15
C TYR A 492 63.43 -46.70 3.14
N ASN A 493 64.37 -45.80 3.38
CA ASN A 493 65.81 -46.13 3.50
C ASN A 493 66.37 -46.95 2.32
N ILE A 494 65.81 -46.72 1.12
CA ILE A 494 66.20 -47.34 -0.15
C ILE A 494 67.56 -46.80 -0.58
N LEU A 495 68.48 -47.69 -0.93
CA LEU A 495 69.77 -47.36 -1.52
C LEU A 495 69.67 -47.43 -3.04
N TYR A 496 70.19 -46.44 -3.76
CA TYR A 496 70.20 -46.41 -5.22
C TYR A 496 71.50 -45.82 -5.77
N ASN A 497 71.83 -46.19 -7.01
CA ASN A 497 73.01 -45.68 -7.71
C ASN A 497 72.70 -44.41 -8.54
N GLU A 498 73.71 -43.87 -9.22
CA GLU A 498 73.57 -42.68 -10.09
C GLU A 498 72.63 -42.91 -11.30
N ASP A 499 72.38 -44.18 -11.67
CA ASP A 499 71.45 -44.57 -12.73
C ASP A 499 70.01 -44.74 -12.21
N CYS A 500 69.74 -44.37 -10.95
CA CYS A 500 68.45 -44.55 -10.28
C CYS A 500 67.97 -46.00 -10.22
N GLU A 501 68.91 -46.95 -10.13
CA GLU A 501 68.61 -48.35 -9.86
C GLU A 501 68.70 -48.63 -8.36
N ILE A 502 67.71 -49.33 -7.82
CA ILE A 502 67.68 -49.74 -6.42
C ILE A 502 68.74 -50.81 -6.18
N THR A 503 69.68 -50.52 -5.28
CA THR A 503 70.80 -51.39 -4.90
C THR A 503 70.66 -52.01 -3.51
N GLY A 504 69.69 -51.54 -2.71
CA GLY A 504 69.38 -52.10 -1.40
C GLY A 504 68.11 -51.50 -0.79
N ASP A 505 67.53 -52.21 0.16
CA ASP A 505 66.33 -51.85 0.89
C ASP A 505 66.57 -52.17 2.37
N ASN A 506 66.58 -51.13 3.22
CA ASN A 506 66.83 -51.27 4.66
C ASN A 506 65.50 -51.13 5.41
N GLU A 507 65.48 -51.48 6.69
CA GLU A 507 64.28 -51.27 7.51
C GLU A 507 63.84 -49.80 7.48
N ASN A 508 62.56 -49.57 7.21
CA ASN A 508 61.96 -48.25 7.21
C ASN A 508 62.11 -47.58 8.58
N THR A 509 62.32 -46.26 8.58
CA THR A 509 62.35 -45.47 9.81
C THR A 509 61.21 -44.47 9.82
N THR A 510 60.47 -44.44 10.92
CA THR A 510 59.45 -43.41 11.18
C THR A 510 60.09 -42.26 11.96
N ARG A 511 59.82 -41.03 11.52
CA ARG A 511 60.16 -39.80 12.23
C ARG A 511 58.88 -39.02 12.46
N GLU A 512 58.73 -38.54 13.68
CA GLU A 512 57.64 -37.65 14.08
C GLU A 512 58.27 -36.31 14.45
N HIS A 513 57.75 -35.24 13.87
CA HIS A 513 58.13 -33.87 14.21
C HIS A 513 56.87 -33.13 14.62
N VAL A 514 56.91 -32.53 15.81
CA VAL A 514 55.84 -31.67 16.32
C VAL A 514 56.36 -30.25 16.35
N GLU A 515 55.62 -29.35 15.73
CA GLU A 515 55.84 -27.91 15.77
C GLU A 515 54.66 -27.27 16.50
N GLU A 516 54.94 -26.44 17.51
CA GLU A 516 53.92 -25.72 18.26
C GLU A 516 54.36 -24.27 18.39
N GLY A 517 53.40 -23.36 18.38
CA GLY A 517 53.70 -21.96 18.58
C GLY A 517 52.47 -21.13 18.90
N THR A 518 52.74 -19.84 19.12
CA THR A 518 51.74 -18.84 19.44
C THR A 518 52.00 -17.57 18.63
N GLY A 519 50.99 -16.71 18.59
CA GLY A 519 51.11 -15.40 17.98
C GLY A 519 49.88 -14.55 18.24
N THR A 520 49.87 -13.39 17.59
CA THR A 520 48.70 -12.50 17.54
C THR A 520 48.11 -12.51 16.13
N TYR A 521 46.84 -12.15 16.00
CA TYR A 521 46.27 -11.96 14.67
C TYR A 521 45.45 -10.68 14.58
N HIS A 522 45.43 -10.08 13.40
CA HIS A 522 44.72 -8.84 13.14
C HIS A 522 44.10 -8.83 11.75
N TYR A 523 43.08 -8.00 11.53
CA TYR A 523 42.50 -7.82 10.20
C TYR A 523 43.11 -6.59 9.53
N ASN A 524 43.63 -6.72 8.31
CA ASN A 524 44.32 -5.62 7.60
C ASN A 524 43.42 -4.85 6.62
N GLY A 525 42.11 -5.08 6.67
CA GLY A 525 41.13 -4.50 5.74
C GLY A 525 40.75 -5.43 4.59
N THR A 526 41.56 -6.45 4.28
CA THR A 526 41.24 -7.47 3.27
C THR A 526 41.19 -8.85 3.88
N ASN A 527 42.25 -9.26 4.56
CA ASN A 527 42.41 -10.59 5.14
C ASN A 527 42.80 -10.49 6.62
N TYR A 528 42.64 -11.61 7.33
CA TYR A 528 43.28 -11.78 8.63
C TYR A 528 44.74 -12.15 8.43
N ILE A 529 45.60 -11.52 9.22
CA ILE A 529 47.05 -11.73 9.23
C ILE A 529 47.42 -12.34 10.59
N LEU A 530 48.17 -13.42 10.55
CA LEU A 530 48.79 -14.07 11.71
C LEU A 530 50.19 -13.51 11.87
N ASP A 531 50.53 -12.96 13.03
CA ASP A 531 51.87 -12.52 13.41
C ASP A 531 52.41 -13.53 14.44
N TYR A 532 53.40 -14.32 14.04
CA TYR A 532 53.99 -15.37 14.88
C TYR A 532 54.97 -14.76 15.88
N ASP A 533 54.98 -15.25 17.13
CA ASP A 533 55.87 -14.73 18.18
C ASP A 533 57.35 -14.96 17.85
N GLU A 534 57.66 -16.02 17.10
CA GLU A 534 59.01 -16.33 16.61
C GLU A 534 59.41 -15.51 15.37
N GLY A 535 58.49 -14.69 14.86
CA GLY A 535 58.66 -13.87 13.67
C GLY A 535 58.09 -14.52 12.41
N GLY A 536 57.58 -13.68 11.52
CA GLY A 536 56.88 -14.10 10.31
C GLY A 536 55.41 -13.69 10.34
N THR A 537 54.82 -13.62 9.16
CA THR A 537 53.39 -13.29 9.01
C THR A 537 52.75 -14.22 8.00
N GLU A 538 51.52 -14.67 8.25
CA GLU A 538 50.76 -15.47 7.30
C GLU A 538 49.34 -14.94 7.10
N THR A 539 48.75 -15.19 5.93
CA THR A 539 47.38 -14.75 5.62
C THR A 539 46.39 -15.88 5.83
N VAL A 540 45.30 -15.60 6.55
CA VAL A 540 44.15 -16.50 6.63
C VAL A 540 43.15 -16.18 5.53
N HIS A 541 42.85 -17.16 4.69
CA HIS A 541 41.81 -17.10 3.67
C HIS A 541 40.54 -17.74 4.19
N ILE A 542 39.47 -16.97 4.31
CA ILE A 542 38.15 -17.50 4.67
C ILE A 542 37.53 -18.15 3.42
N LEU A 543 37.43 -19.48 3.41
CA LEU A 543 36.86 -20.24 2.30
C LEU A 543 35.35 -20.44 2.44
N GLY A 544 34.84 -20.39 3.67
CA GLY A 544 33.43 -20.55 4.01
C GLY A 544 33.17 -20.29 5.50
N PRO A 545 31.93 -20.52 5.98
CA PRO A 545 31.56 -20.28 7.38
C PRO A 545 32.40 -21.11 8.37
N ASP A 546 32.69 -22.37 8.03
CA ASP A 546 33.43 -23.31 8.87
C ASP A 546 34.71 -23.81 8.20
N ARG A 547 35.24 -23.09 7.20
CA ARG A 547 36.43 -23.50 6.46
C ARG A 547 37.38 -22.33 6.21
N ILE A 548 38.64 -22.49 6.60
CA ILE A 548 39.70 -21.51 6.38
C ILE A 548 40.91 -22.17 5.73
N LYS A 549 41.79 -21.36 5.18
CA LYS A 549 43.08 -21.79 4.65
C LYS A 549 44.20 -20.90 5.17
N ILE A 550 45.26 -21.53 5.64
CA ILE A 550 46.49 -20.92 6.15
C ILE A 550 47.62 -21.67 5.45
N TYR A 551 48.60 -20.96 4.87
CA TYR A 551 49.59 -21.54 3.94
C TYR A 551 48.96 -22.42 2.84
N GLN A 552 49.33 -23.71 2.80
CA GLN A 552 48.83 -24.72 1.86
C GLN A 552 47.86 -25.69 2.53
N GLU A 553 47.44 -25.41 3.75
CA GLU A 553 46.58 -26.28 4.54
C GLU A 553 45.19 -25.68 4.70
N GLU A 554 44.18 -26.54 4.67
CA GLU A 554 42.80 -26.15 4.93
C GLU A 554 42.33 -26.72 6.25
N TYR A 555 41.59 -25.91 6.99
CA TYR A 555 41.10 -26.23 8.31
C TYR A 555 39.58 -26.09 8.38
N VAL A 556 38.95 -26.96 9.17
CA VAL A 556 37.52 -26.96 9.46
C VAL A 556 37.29 -26.69 10.94
N ARG A 557 36.30 -25.85 11.25
CA ARG A 557 35.94 -25.51 12.62
C ARG A 557 35.30 -26.71 13.33
N GLN A 558 35.68 -26.99 14.58
CA GLN A 558 35.05 -28.02 15.44
C GLN A 558 33.85 -27.52 16.21
#